data_AF-A0AAW0Y1M2-F1
#
_entry.id   AF-A0AAW0Y1M2-F1
#
_cell.length_a   1.000
_cell.length_b   1.000
_cell.length_c   1.000
_cell.angle_alpha   90.00
_cell.angle_beta   90.00
_cell.angle_gamma   90.00
#
_symmetry.space_group_name_H-M   'P 1'
#
loop_
_entity.id
_entity.type
_entity.pdbx_description
1 polymer ?
#
loop_
_entity_poly.entity_id
_entity_poly.type
_entity_poly.pdbx_seq_one_letter_code
_entity_poly.pdbx_strand_id
1 'polypeptide(L)'
;QLNFMVDLEFLMSNYKAGRADGKPLLVMYGQMEGDTKDFSSVTCVKVNLPFIYGTHHTKMMIFEYRDGLRVVVHTANLVPDDWYEKTQGFWVSPIFPLLENGKSGLLDGESPTRFKRDLVEYLLSYKAPDLVRWTHIIMKYDFSSCNVVFVGSTPGYHTGEDKDRWGHMKVRRAIRQHATSWKSSLPIIAQCSSIGTCCISK
;
A
#
# COMPACT_ATOMS: atom_id res chain seq x y z
N GLN A 1 5.11 5.40 -5.37
CA GLN A 1 4.75 4.14 -6.04
C GLN A 1 5.38 2.99 -5.27
N LEU A 2 4.61 2.02 -4.82
CA LEU A 2 5.10 0.74 -4.29
C LEU A 2 4.58 -0.34 -5.23
N ASN A 3 5.45 -1.14 -5.83
CA ASN A 3 5.05 -2.21 -6.74
C ASN A 3 6.00 -3.42 -6.72
N PHE A 4 5.57 -4.55 -7.26
CA PHE A 4 6.44 -5.70 -7.49
C PHE A 4 7.27 -5.47 -8.75
N MET A 5 6.64 -5.45 -9.93
CA MET A 5 7.30 -5.19 -11.21
C MET A 5 7.03 -3.76 -11.69
N VAL A 6 8.08 -3.12 -12.19
CA VAL A 6 8.03 -1.76 -12.74
C VAL A 6 8.81 -1.70 -14.05
N ASP A 7 8.11 -1.36 -15.12
CA ASP A 7 8.72 -0.81 -16.34
C ASP A 7 8.77 0.71 -16.15
N LEU A 8 9.99 1.25 -16.00
CA LEU A 8 10.20 2.65 -15.69
C LEU A 8 9.79 3.57 -16.86
N GLU A 9 10.03 3.17 -18.10
CA GLU A 9 9.64 3.97 -19.27
C GLU A 9 8.13 4.03 -19.41
N PHE A 10 7.45 2.88 -19.27
CA PHE A 10 6.00 2.83 -19.23
C PHE A 10 5.44 3.70 -18.11
N LEU A 11 5.98 3.60 -16.89
CA LEU A 11 5.56 4.43 -15.77
C LEU A 11 5.72 5.92 -16.09
N MET A 12 6.89 6.33 -16.57
CA MET A 12 7.20 7.73 -16.82
C MET A 12 6.41 8.29 -18.00
N SER A 13 6.10 7.49 -19.01
CA SER A 13 5.22 7.90 -20.11
C SER A 13 3.82 8.29 -19.61
N ASN A 14 3.28 7.56 -18.62
CA ASN A 14 2.00 7.86 -17.98
C ASN A 14 2.07 9.14 -17.13
N TYR A 15 3.16 9.35 -16.38
CA TYR A 15 3.37 10.60 -15.63
C TYR A 15 3.50 11.81 -16.56
N LYS A 16 4.18 11.66 -17.70
CA LYS A 16 4.30 12.69 -18.73
C LYS A 16 2.95 13.01 -19.37
N ALA A 17 2.15 11.99 -19.70
CA ALA A 17 0.79 12.17 -20.18
C ALA A 17 -0.08 12.94 -19.15
N GLY A 18 0.12 12.66 -17.87
CA GLY A 18 -0.49 13.38 -16.75
C GLY A 18 0.15 14.73 -16.39
N ARG A 19 1.17 15.20 -17.13
CA ARG A 19 1.93 16.44 -16.87
C ARG A 19 2.53 16.52 -15.47
N ALA A 20 2.98 15.37 -14.95
CA ALA A 20 3.53 15.20 -13.61
C ALA A 20 4.96 14.64 -13.61
N ASP A 21 5.58 14.46 -14.77
CA ASP A 21 6.93 13.90 -14.96
C ASP A 21 8.05 14.74 -14.32
N GLY A 22 7.85 16.05 -14.17
CA GLY A 22 8.76 16.93 -13.45
C GLY A 22 8.63 16.92 -11.92
N LYS A 23 7.71 16.14 -11.34
CA LYS A 23 7.49 16.07 -9.89
C LYS A 23 8.32 14.96 -9.24
N PRO A 24 8.79 15.14 -7.99
CA PRO A 24 9.49 14.09 -7.27
C PRO A 24 8.66 12.81 -7.19
N LEU A 25 9.26 11.69 -7.60
CA LEU A 25 8.62 10.38 -7.60
C LEU A 25 9.49 9.37 -6.86
N LEU A 26 8.94 8.75 -5.82
CA LEU A 26 9.57 7.60 -5.17
C LEU A 26 8.96 6.31 -5.73
N VAL A 27 9.81 5.36 -6.14
CA VAL A 27 9.42 4.02 -6.59
C VAL A 27 10.09 2.97 -5.70
N MET A 28 9.30 2.31 -4.85
CA MET A 28 9.72 1.11 -4.11
C MET A 28 9.39 -0.12 -4.95
N TYR A 29 10.38 -0.90 -5.37
CA TYR A 29 10.19 -1.99 -6.32
C TYR A 29 10.79 -3.32 -5.86
N GLY A 30 10.23 -4.44 -6.36
CA GLY A 30 10.84 -5.77 -6.25
C GLY A 30 11.73 -6.10 -7.44
N GLN A 31 11.21 -5.89 -8.64
CA GLN A 31 11.87 -6.05 -9.94
C GLN A 31 11.60 -4.80 -10.80
N MET A 32 12.58 -4.37 -11.58
CA MET A 32 12.48 -3.16 -12.39
C MET A 32 13.26 -3.31 -13.70
N GLU A 33 12.69 -2.76 -14.76
CA GLU A 33 13.31 -2.56 -16.08
C GLU A 33 13.39 -1.06 -16.39
N GLY A 34 14.38 -0.65 -17.19
CA GLY A 34 14.66 0.75 -17.55
C GLY A 34 15.83 1.37 -16.77
N ASP A 35 16.47 2.41 -17.35
CA ASP A 35 17.57 3.16 -16.72
C ASP A 35 17.02 4.40 -15.99
N THR A 36 17.46 4.61 -14.75
CA THR A 36 17.08 5.76 -13.94
C THR A 36 17.76 7.06 -14.38
N LYS A 37 18.84 6.99 -15.17
CA LYS A 37 19.62 8.17 -15.59
C LYS A 37 18.80 9.17 -16.39
N ASP A 38 17.77 8.70 -17.09
CA ASP A 38 16.92 9.54 -17.93
C ASP A 38 15.86 10.31 -17.13
N PHE A 39 15.72 10.02 -15.83
CA PHE A 39 14.64 10.54 -14.98
C PHE A 39 15.15 11.12 -13.65
N SER A 40 15.71 12.33 -13.69
CA SER A 40 16.30 12.99 -12.52
C SER A 40 15.33 13.29 -11.37
N SER A 41 14.02 13.31 -11.63
CA SER A 41 12.97 13.51 -10.63
C SER A 41 12.57 12.21 -9.90
N VAL A 42 13.14 11.07 -10.29
CA VAL A 42 12.71 9.75 -9.82
C VAL A 42 13.77 9.12 -8.93
N THR A 43 13.36 8.72 -7.73
CA THR A 43 14.15 7.90 -6.81
C THR A 43 13.60 6.48 -6.84
N CYS A 44 14.40 5.53 -7.31
CA CYS A 44 14.05 4.10 -7.31
C CYS A 44 14.79 3.36 -6.20
N VAL A 45 14.05 2.67 -5.32
CA VAL A 45 14.59 1.92 -4.19
C VAL A 45 14.15 0.47 -4.28
N LYS A 46 15.13 -0.45 -4.40
CA LYS A 46 14.86 -1.89 -4.37
C LYS A 46 14.51 -2.32 -2.95
N VAL A 47 13.40 -3.03 -2.80
CA VAL A 47 12.98 -3.60 -1.51
C VAL A 47 13.68 -4.92 -1.30
N ASN A 48 14.66 -4.94 -0.41
CA ASN A 48 15.37 -6.16 -0.01
C ASN A 48 14.59 -6.89 1.08
N LEU A 49 14.34 -8.18 0.89
CA LEU A 49 13.54 -8.98 1.81
C LEU A 49 14.43 -9.88 2.67
N PRO A 50 14.13 -10.02 3.97
CA PRO A 50 14.96 -10.80 4.89
C PRO A 50 14.79 -12.33 4.75
N PHE A 51 13.85 -12.80 3.93
CA PHE A 51 13.55 -14.23 3.76
C PHE A 51 13.68 -14.63 2.28
N ILE A 52 14.28 -15.79 2.03
CA ILE A 52 14.66 -16.30 0.68
C ILE A 52 13.50 -16.56 -0.29
N TYR A 53 12.27 -16.66 0.22
CA TYR A 53 11.05 -16.81 -0.59
C TYR A 53 10.08 -15.63 -0.42
N GLY A 54 10.53 -14.55 0.22
CA GLY A 54 9.73 -13.34 0.37
C GLY A 54 9.52 -12.68 -0.99
N THR A 55 8.39 -12.00 -1.17
CA THR A 55 8.15 -11.14 -2.33
C THR A 55 7.52 -9.81 -1.90
N HIS A 56 7.99 -8.70 -2.47
CA HIS A 56 7.39 -7.38 -2.28
C HIS A 56 6.19 -7.26 -3.22
N HIS A 57 5.04 -7.74 -2.78
CA HIS A 57 3.83 -7.87 -3.62
C HIS A 57 2.92 -6.64 -3.62
N THR A 58 3.20 -5.67 -2.75
CA THR A 58 2.33 -4.51 -2.55
C THR A 58 2.30 -3.61 -3.76
N LYS A 59 1.10 -3.12 -4.05
CA LYS A 59 0.76 -2.30 -5.20
C LYS A 59 -0.06 -1.11 -4.70
N MET A 60 0.65 -0.02 -4.45
CA MET A 60 0.09 1.14 -3.78
C MET A 60 0.68 2.42 -4.33
N MET A 61 -0.18 3.41 -4.54
CA MET A 61 0.19 4.77 -4.91
C MET A 61 -0.20 5.71 -3.77
N ILE A 62 0.69 6.64 -3.45
CA ILE A 62 0.41 7.73 -2.52
C ILE A 62 0.75 9.00 -3.28
N PHE A 63 -0.25 9.86 -3.45
CA PHE A 63 -0.13 11.10 -4.20
C PHE A 63 -0.36 12.27 -3.26
N GLU A 64 0.60 13.18 -3.21
CA GLU A 64 0.46 14.47 -2.56
C GLU A 64 0.15 15.52 -3.64
N TYR A 65 -1.01 16.16 -3.52
CA TYR A 65 -1.49 17.21 -4.41
C TYR A 65 -1.50 18.56 -3.70
N ARG A 66 -1.88 19.62 -4.42
CA ARG A 66 -2.08 20.95 -3.83
C ARG A 66 -3.29 21.01 -2.90
N ASP A 67 -4.30 20.20 -3.18
CA ASP A 67 -5.62 20.18 -2.54
C ASP A 67 -5.80 19.02 -1.56
N GLY A 68 -4.83 18.12 -1.45
CA GLY A 68 -4.88 17.02 -0.49
C GLY A 68 -3.96 15.86 -0.82
N LEU A 69 -4.17 14.74 -0.14
CA LEU A 69 -3.45 13.49 -0.34
C LEU A 69 -4.42 12.39 -0.77
N ARG A 70 -3.98 11.50 -1.66
CA ARG A 70 -4.75 10.33 -2.08
C ARG A 70 -3.92 9.06 -1.95
N VAL A 71 -4.55 8.00 -1.48
CA VAL A 71 -4.01 6.64 -1.45
C VAL A 71 -4.78 5.79 -2.44
N VAL A 72 -4.06 5.04 -3.27
CA VAL A 72 -4.61 4.05 -4.20
C VAL A 72 -4.00 2.72 -3.86
N VAL A 73 -4.82 1.70 -3.59
CA VAL A 73 -4.37 0.30 -3.44
C VAL A 73 -4.95 -0.48 -4.61
N HIS A 74 -4.11 -1.20 -5.33
CA HIS A 74 -4.52 -1.86 -6.58
C HIS A 74 -3.84 -3.22 -6.77
N THR A 75 -4.16 -3.92 -7.86
CA THR A 75 -3.61 -5.26 -8.14
C THR A 75 -2.69 -5.34 -9.36
N ALA A 76 -2.61 -4.27 -10.16
CA ALA A 76 -1.74 -4.18 -11.34
C ALA A 76 -0.26 -3.90 -11.04
N ASN A 77 0.65 -4.61 -11.69
CA ASN A 77 2.05 -4.20 -11.81
C ASN A 77 2.16 -2.93 -12.68
N LEU A 78 3.28 -2.20 -12.58
CA LEU A 78 3.51 -1.01 -13.41
C LEU A 78 4.19 -1.41 -14.72
N VAL A 79 3.53 -2.29 -15.49
CA VAL A 79 3.96 -2.79 -16.81
C VAL A 79 2.76 -2.82 -17.76
N PRO A 80 2.93 -2.62 -19.07
CA PRO A 80 1.81 -2.50 -20.01
C PRO A 80 0.79 -3.65 -19.93
N ASP A 81 1.26 -4.89 -19.88
CA ASP A 81 0.44 -6.10 -19.93
C ASP A 81 -0.60 -6.18 -18.79
N ASP A 82 -0.28 -5.62 -17.63
CA ASP A 82 -1.17 -5.64 -16.48
C ASP A 82 -2.32 -4.63 -16.59
N TRP A 83 -2.26 -3.69 -17.55
CA TRP A 83 -3.25 -2.62 -17.76
C TRP A 83 -4.03 -2.75 -19.07
N TYR A 84 -3.77 -3.77 -19.88
CA TYR A 84 -4.42 -3.98 -21.18
C TYR A 84 -5.52 -5.06 -21.13
N GLU A 85 -5.15 -6.32 -20.88
CA GLU A 85 -6.05 -7.48 -21.02
C GLU A 85 -6.28 -8.24 -19.70
N LYS A 86 -6.13 -7.56 -18.55
CA LYS A 86 -6.33 -8.18 -17.23
C LYS A 86 -7.46 -7.51 -16.46
N THR A 87 -8.24 -8.34 -15.76
CA THR A 87 -9.12 -7.83 -14.71
C THR A 87 -8.28 -7.43 -13.51
N GLN A 88 -8.26 -6.14 -13.19
CA GLN A 88 -7.54 -5.58 -12.06
C GLN A 88 -8.49 -4.88 -11.10
N GLY A 89 -8.20 -4.94 -9.81
CA GLY A 89 -8.91 -4.24 -8.77
C GLY A 89 -8.23 -2.93 -8.39
N PHE A 90 -9.04 -1.91 -8.11
CA PHE A 90 -8.58 -0.62 -7.60
C PHE A 90 -9.47 -0.18 -6.45
N TRP A 91 -8.86 0.18 -5.34
CA TRP A 91 -9.45 1.02 -4.33
C TRP A 91 -8.78 2.40 -4.39
N VAL A 92 -9.59 3.43 -4.58
CA VAL A 92 -9.16 4.82 -4.66
C VAL A 92 -9.75 5.54 -3.45
N SER A 93 -8.90 6.05 -2.56
CA SER A 93 -9.35 6.80 -1.39
C SER A 93 -10.07 8.10 -1.80
N PRO A 94 -10.88 8.71 -0.93
CA PRO A 94 -11.22 10.12 -1.07
C PRO A 94 -9.95 10.99 -1.07
N ILE A 95 -10.09 12.27 -1.41
CA ILE A 95 -9.02 13.25 -1.17
C ILE A 95 -9.01 13.54 0.32
N PHE A 96 -7.87 13.30 0.96
CA PHE A 96 -7.62 13.63 2.35
C PHE A 96 -7.11 15.08 2.42
N PRO A 97 -7.85 16.03 3.01
CA PRO A 97 -7.41 17.42 3.08
C PRO A 97 -6.26 17.58 4.08
N LEU A 98 -5.53 18.70 3.97
CA LEU A 98 -4.51 19.06 4.96
C LEU A 98 -5.18 19.35 6.31
N LEU A 99 -4.58 18.90 7.41
CA LEU A 99 -5.04 19.23 8.76
C LEU A 99 -4.85 20.73 9.03
N GLU A 100 -5.85 21.33 9.67
CA GLU A 100 -5.77 22.72 10.11
C GLU A 100 -4.80 22.90 11.29
N ASN A 101 -4.32 24.12 11.48
CA ASN A 101 -3.55 24.56 12.65
C ASN A 101 -2.22 23.82 12.88
N GLY A 102 -1.60 23.28 11.82
CA GLY A 102 -0.28 22.63 11.91
C GLY A 102 -0.28 21.30 12.66
N LYS A 103 -1.45 20.71 12.92
CA LYS A 103 -1.56 19.37 13.51
C LYS A 103 -0.88 18.34 12.62
N SER A 104 -0.11 17.46 13.24
CA SER A 104 0.69 16.43 12.55
C SER A 104 0.91 15.20 13.40
N GLY A 105 0.05 14.95 14.39
CA GLY A 105 0.07 13.74 15.18
C GLY A 105 -0.49 12.53 14.41
N LEU A 106 -0.05 11.34 14.79
CA LEU A 106 -0.56 10.08 14.23
C LEU A 106 -2.07 9.89 14.44
N LEU A 107 -2.60 10.42 15.55
CA LEU A 107 -4.01 10.32 15.91
C LEU A 107 -4.85 11.50 15.38
N ASP A 108 -4.21 12.58 14.92
CA ASP A 108 -4.93 13.72 14.34
C ASP A 108 -5.53 13.32 12.99
N GLY A 109 -6.82 13.60 12.78
CA GLY A 109 -7.51 13.22 11.54
C GLY A 109 -7.53 11.71 11.30
N GLU A 110 -7.60 10.90 12.36
CA GLU A 110 -7.73 9.45 12.22
C GLU A 110 -9.17 9.06 11.85
N SER A 111 -9.28 8.02 11.04
CA SER A 111 -10.53 7.36 10.64
C SER A 111 -11.11 6.45 11.72
N PRO A 112 -12.43 6.20 11.73
CA PRO A 112 -13.03 5.17 12.59
C PRO A 112 -12.45 3.76 12.39
N THR A 113 -11.85 3.50 11.21
CA THR A 113 -11.25 2.21 10.86
C THR A 113 -9.76 2.11 11.19
N ARG A 114 -9.16 3.16 11.76
CA ARG A 114 -7.73 3.27 12.08
C ARG A 114 -6.79 3.17 10.88
N PHE A 115 -7.30 3.52 9.69
CA PHE A 115 -6.57 3.43 8.44
C PHE A 115 -5.26 4.23 8.45
N LYS A 116 -5.25 5.46 8.98
CA LYS A 116 -4.06 6.32 8.96
C LYS A 116 -2.93 5.69 9.75
N ARG A 117 -3.22 5.26 10.97
CA ARG A 117 -2.28 4.56 11.83
C ARG A 117 -1.78 3.26 11.20
N ASP A 118 -2.68 2.42 10.69
CA ASP A 118 -2.30 1.14 10.09
C ASP A 118 -1.41 1.35 8.84
N LEU A 119 -1.70 2.36 8.01
CA LEU A 119 -0.87 2.71 6.85
C LEU A 119 0.52 3.22 7.27
N VAL A 120 0.59 4.10 8.28
CA VAL A 120 1.88 4.61 8.79
C VAL A 120 2.71 3.46 9.38
N GLU A 121 2.12 2.60 10.22
CA GLU A 121 2.80 1.44 10.78
C GLU A 121 3.30 0.49 9.67
N TYR A 122 2.50 0.31 8.61
CA TYR A 122 2.88 -0.48 7.45
C TYR A 122 4.09 0.10 6.71
N LEU A 123 4.10 1.41 6.42
CA LEU A 123 5.23 2.07 5.75
C LEU A 123 6.50 2.06 6.61
N LEU A 124 6.38 2.26 7.93
CA LEU A 124 7.51 2.19 8.86
C LEU A 124 8.13 0.78 8.92
N SER A 125 7.35 -0.27 8.67
CA SER A 125 7.85 -1.65 8.68
C SER A 125 8.94 -1.94 7.64
N TYR A 126 9.03 -1.13 6.58
CA TYR A 126 10.08 -1.21 5.57
C TYR A 126 11.45 -0.79 6.09
N LYS A 127 11.50 0.00 7.17
CA LYS A 127 12.74 0.59 7.72
C LYS A 127 13.54 1.38 6.66
N ALA A 128 12.84 1.98 5.70
CA ALA A 128 13.42 2.77 4.62
C ALA A 128 13.28 4.28 4.90
N PRO A 129 14.37 5.08 4.85
CA PRO A 129 14.32 6.52 5.12
C PRO A 129 13.31 7.28 4.26
N ASP A 130 13.21 6.93 2.97
CA ASP A 130 12.25 7.56 2.06
C ASP A 130 10.79 7.33 2.49
N LEU A 131 10.48 6.14 3.00
CA LEU A 131 9.13 5.84 3.51
C LEU A 131 8.87 6.48 4.87
N VAL A 132 9.89 6.65 5.72
CA VAL A 132 9.78 7.46 6.94
C VAL A 132 9.42 8.90 6.58
N ARG A 133 10.05 9.49 5.55
CA ARG A 133 9.67 10.82 5.04
C ARG A 133 8.21 10.85 4.60
N TRP A 134 7.73 9.84 3.88
CA TRP A 134 6.32 9.74 3.50
C TRP A 134 5.39 9.64 4.70
N THR A 135 5.78 8.96 5.79
CA THR A 135 4.94 8.93 7.00
C THR A 135 4.77 10.30 7.63
N HIS A 136 5.80 11.15 7.62
CA HIS A 136 5.69 12.54 8.08
C HIS A 136 4.79 13.39 7.19
N ILE A 137 4.75 13.11 5.88
CA ILE A 137 3.81 13.74 4.95
C ILE A 137 2.38 13.32 5.30
N ILE A 138 2.12 12.02 5.37
CA ILE A 138 0.80 11.43 5.70
C ILE A 138 0.24 11.97 7.01
N MET A 139 1.10 12.14 8.03
CA MET A 139 0.70 12.66 9.33
C MET A 139 0.05 14.05 9.27
N LYS A 140 0.31 14.85 8.24
CA LYS A 140 -0.27 16.19 8.06
C LYS A 140 -1.67 16.20 7.45
N TYR A 141 -2.17 15.07 6.98
CA TYR A 141 -3.47 15.00 6.27
C TYR A 141 -4.55 14.35 7.14
N ASP A 142 -5.81 14.75 6.91
CA ASP A 142 -6.99 14.24 7.60
C ASP A 142 -7.60 13.05 6.86
N PHE A 143 -7.51 11.88 7.50
CA PHE A 143 -8.02 10.61 7.02
C PHE A 143 -9.39 10.25 7.60
N SER A 144 -10.04 11.14 8.36
CA SER A 144 -11.31 10.87 9.07
C SER A 144 -12.43 10.35 8.16
N SER A 145 -12.41 10.70 6.87
CA SER A 145 -13.36 10.25 5.85
C SER A 145 -13.11 8.82 5.33
N CYS A 146 -12.00 8.18 5.70
CA CYS A 146 -11.71 6.81 5.28
C CYS A 146 -12.65 5.81 5.96
N ASN A 147 -13.24 4.92 5.17
CA ASN A 147 -14.26 3.96 5.62
C ASN A 147 -13.86 2.49 5.41
N VAL A 148 -12.61 2.22 5.03
CA VAL A 148 -12.08 0.86 4.85
C VAL A 148 -11.03 0.54 5.91
N VAL A 149 -10.87 -0.75 6.23
CA VAL A 149 -9.81 -1.24 7.12
C VAL A 149 -8.58 -1.57 6.27
N PHE A 150 -7.41 -1.06 6.66
CA PHE A 150 -6.15 -1.41 6.01
C PHE A 150 -5.67 -2.79 6.49
N VAL A 151 -5.40 -3.69 5.54
CA VAL A 151 -4.86 -5.04 5.82
C VAL A 151 -3.54 -5.19 5.08
N GLY A 152 -2.44 -5.09 5.82
CA GLY A 152 -1.08 -5.29 5.31
C GLY A 152 -0.48 -6.62 5.76
N SER A 153 0.53 -7.07 5.03
CA SER A 153 1.43 -8.16 5.43
C SER A 153 2.86 -7.65 5.39
N THR A 154 3.62 -7.89 6.46
CA THR A 154 5.03 -7.50 6.57
C THR A 154 5.85 -8.74 6.96
N PRO A 155 7.07 -8.91 6.42
CA PRO A 155 7.90 -10.06 6.78
C PRO A 155 8.29 -10.02 8.26
N GLY A 156 8.12 -11.14 8.97
CA GLY A 156 8.55 -11.26 10.37
C GLY A 156 7.82 -12.35 11.14
N TYR A 157 8.31 -12.63 12.34
CA TYR A 157 7.65 -13.47 13.33
C TYR A 157 6.88 -12.56 14.31
N HIS A 158 5.57 -12.51 14.17
CA HIS A 158 4.71 -11.61 14.94
C HIS A 158 4.09 -12.34 16.13
N THR A 159 4.48 -11.93 17.35
CA THR A 159 4.04 -12.55 18.61
C THR A 159 3.39 -11.53 19.55
N GLY A 160 2.76 -12.00 20.62
CA GLY A 160 2.11 -11.12 21.61
C GLY A 160 1.08 -10.19 20.97
N GLU A 161 1.17 -8.90 21.27
CA GLU A 161 0.28 -7.85 20.74
C GLU A 161 0.44 -7.61 19.22
N ASP A 162 1.54 -8.05 18.62
CA ASP A 162 1.82 -7.87 17.20
C ASP A 162 1.12 -8.93 16.34
N LYS A 163 0.66 -10.02 16.97
CA LYS A 163 0.03 -11.16 16.29
C LYS A 163 -1.15 -10.74 15.42
N ASP A 164 -1.96 -9.78 15.88
CA ASP A 164 -3.17 -9.32 15.19
C ASP A 164 -2.95 -8.06 14.32
N ARG A 165 -1.69 -7.68 14.06
CA ARG A 165 -1.35 -6.50 13.25
C ARG A 165 -1.31 -6.78 11.75
N TRP A 166 -0.95 -8.00 11.34
CA TRP A 166 -0.65 -8.32 9.94
C TRP A 166 -1.39 -9.56 9.43
N GLY A 167 -1.49 -9.67 8.09
CA GLY A 167 -1.98 -10.86 7.39
C GLY A 167 -3.39 -11.29 7.81
N HIS A 168 -3.64 -12.60 7.79
CA HIS A 168 -4.96 -13.17 8.10
C HIS A 168 -5.42 -12.91 9.55
N MET A 169 -4.48 -12.65 10.47
CA MET A 169 -4.82 -12.29 11.85
C MET A 169 -5.39 -10.87 11.95
N LYS A 170 -4.88 -9.92 11.14
CA LYS A 170 -5.50 -8.59 11.00
C LYS A 170 -6.92 -8.69 10.43
N VAL A 171 -7.14 -9.58 9.45
CA VAL A 171 -8.50 -9.86 8.91
C VAL A 171 -9.43 -10.39 10.00
N ARG A 172 -8.97 -11.40 10.78
CA ARG A 172 -9.73 -11.95 11.92
C ARG A 172 -10.12 -10.85 12.91
N ARG A 173 -9.18 -9.96 13.25
CA ARG A 173 -9.44 -8.83 14.14
C ARG A 173 -10.48 -7.86 13.55
N ALA A 174 -10.34 -7.48 12.29
CA ALA A 174 -11.27 -6.58 11.62
C ALA A 174 -12.70 -7.14 11.58
N ILE A 175 -12.85 -8.43 11.23
CA ILE A 175 -14.16 -9.10 11.23
C ILE A 175 -14.77 -9.10 12.63
N ARG A 176 -13.99 -9.45 13.67
CA ARG A 176 -14.49 -9.43 15.06
C ARG A 176 -14.92 -8.05 15.55
N GLN A 177 -14.27 -6.99 15.07
CA GLN A 177 -14.54 -5.62 15.49
C GLN A 177 -15.75 -5.01 14.76
N HIS A 178 -15.98 -5.38 13.51
CA HIS A 178 -16.93 -4.69 12.65
C HIS A 178 -18.10 -5.56 12.16
N ALA A 179 -17.99 -6.90 12.17
CA ALA A 179 -19.08 -7.78 11.77
C ALA A 179 -19.99 -8.09 12.96
N THR A 180 -21.27 -7.72 12.85
CA THR A 180 -22.27 -7.89 13.92
C THR A 180 -23.00 -9.23 13.85
N SER A 181 -22.99 -9.92 12.70
CA SER A 181 -23.59 -11.25 12.54
C SER A 181 -22.90 -12.04 11.43
N TRP A 182 -22.71 -13.34 11.65
CA TRP A 182 -22.29 -14.28 10.62
C TRP A 182 -22.98 -15.63 10.86
N LYS A 183 -23.37 -16.29 9.78
CA LYS A 183 -23.93 -17.65 9.81
C LYS A 183 -22.84 -18.62 9.36
N SER A 184 -22.66 -19.71 10.08
CA SER A 184 -21.71 -20.77 9.73
C SER A 184 -21.97 -21.42 8.37
N SER A 185 -23.19 -21.27 7.84
CA SER A 185 -23.59 -21.77 6.52
C SER A 185 -23.15 -20.89 5.35
N LEU A 186 -22.60 -19.68 5.59
CA LEU A 186 -22.15 -18.82 4.50
C LEU A 186 -20.83 -19.37 3.90
N PRO A 187 -20.75 -19.52 2.57
CA PRO A 187 -19.52 -19.97 1.93
C PRO A 187 -18.43 -18.88 2.04
N ILE A 188 -17.19 -19.32 2.19
CA ILE A 188 -16.01 -18.46 2.04
C ILE A 188 -15.52 -18.62 0.60
N ILE A 189 -15.47 -17.51 -0.14
CA ILE A 189 -14.98 -17.47 -1.51
C ILE A 189 -13.61 -16.82 -1.50
N ALA A 190 -12.61 -17.51 -2.05
CA ALA A 190 -11.28 -16.96 -2.29
C ALA A 190 -11.01 -16.96 -3.80
N GLN A 191 -10.70 -15.79 -4.34
CA GLN A 191 -10.24 -15.61 -5.72
C GLN A 191 -8.81 -15.09 -5.67
N CYS A 192 -7.89 -15.76 -6.34
CA CYS A 192 -6.49 -15.37 -6.44
C CYS A 192 -5.94 -15.70 -7.84
N SER A 193 -4.78 -15.12 -8.17
CA SER A 193 -4.05 -15.41 -9.40
C SER A 193 -2.89 -16.40 -9.19
N SER A 194 -2.64 -16.82 -7.94
CA SER A 194 -1.59 -17.79 -7.58
C SER A 194 -1.93 -18.49 -6.27
N ILE A 195 -1.42 -19.71 -6.10
CA ILE A 195 -1.58 -20.56 -4.91
C ILE A 195 -0.20 -21.07 -4.50
N GLY A 196 0.21 -20.79 -3.26
CA GLY A 196 1.43 -21.37 -2.67
C GLY A 196 1.22 -22.80 -2.19
N THR A 197 2.30 -23.52 -1.90
CA THR A 197 2.21 -24.88 -1.36
C THR A 197 1.54 -24.89 0.01
N CYS A 198 0.37 -25.53 0.12
CA CYS A 198 -0.32 -25.74 1.40
C CYS A 198 -0.11 -27.18 1.86
N CYS A 199 0.71 -27.40 2.88
CA CYS A 199 0.71 -28.66 3.61
C CYS A 199 -0.47 -28.67 4.57
N ILE A 200 -1.43 -29.57 4.35
CA ILE A 200 -2.48 -29.85 5.34
C ILE A 200 -1.84 -30.78 6.38
N SER A 201 -1.48 -30.25 7.56
CA SER A 201 -1.25 -31.12 8.71
C SER A 201 -2.61 -31.67 9.15
N LYS A 202 -2.82 -32.97 8.94
CA LYS A 202 -3.93 -33.71 9.55
C LYS A 202 -3.78 -33.75 11.07
#